data_AF-A0A7D5K9A5-F1
#
_entry.id   AF-A0A7D5K9A5-F1
#
_cell.length_a   1.000
_cell.length_b   1.000
_cell.length_c   1.000
_cell.angle_alpha   90.00
_cell.angle_beta   90.00
_cell.angle_gamma   90.00
#
_symmetry.space_group_name_H-M   'P 1'
#
loop_
_entity.id
_entity.type
_entity.pdbx_description
1 polymer ?
#
loop_
_entity_poly.entity_id
_entity_poly.type
_entity_poly.pdbx_seq_one_letter_code
_entity_poly.pdbx_strand_id
1 'polypeptide(L)'
;MHTRRQTSIDLPTLDPGVLLLDIEGELGLEPLHALVVDELLGTDGNAVWIDALGHARTTTFRELAPHRGYLDRVRLARGHTPWQHAALLDRLPTLVDESTSLIVAPAVDGLYRTDDIPEWQAKELLVRRLATLAGVSRTRDIPVLLTRTHTDGISEVIGNAAHRELECTNTRFGPRFMGDGHETLVYPQENGWVQTTLAFWREVLEHRAQRVDEPVAPATPASAVDGSGGL
;
A
#
# COMPACT_ATOMS: atom_id res chain seq x y z
N MET A 1 -32.22 22.06 9.40
CA MET A 1 -31.35 20.97 9.88
C MET A 1 -30.63 20.37 8.68
N HIS A 2 -29.43 20.85 8.38
CA HIS A 2 -28.61 20.28 7.31
C HIS A 2 -27.75 19.17 7.89
N THR A 3 -28.12 17.92 7.60
CA THR A 3 -27.25 16.76 7.79
C THR A 3 -26.09 16.90 6.80
N ARG A 4 -24.95 17.39 7.28
CA ARG A 4 -23.69 17.38 6.53
C ARG A 4 -23.29 15.91 6.37
N ARG A 5 -23.67 15.27 5.26
CA ARG A 5 -23.10 13.97 4.87
C ARG A 5 -21.61 14.22 4.59
N GLN A 6 -20.76 13.84 5.53
CA GLN A 6 -19.32 13.71 5.30
C GLN A 6 -19.11 12.49 4.43
N THR A 7 -18.98 12.70 3.13
CA THR A 7 -18.66 11.68 2.14
C THR A 7 -17.15 11.51 2.12
N SER A 8 -16.60 10.78 3.10
CA SER A 8 -15.16 10.46 3.13
C SER A 8 -14.85 9.45 2.04
N ILE A 9 -14.00 9.82 1.08
CA ILE A 9 -13.36 8.86 0.18
C ILE A 9 -12.33 8.11 1.03
N ASP A 10 -12.51 6.80 1.18
CA ASP A 10 -11.67 5.97 2.05
C ASP A 10 -10.83 5.00 1.21
N LEU A 11 -9.52 4.96 1.47
CA LEU A 11 -8.62 3.97 0.91
C LEU A 11 -8.73 2.66 1.71
N PRO A 12 -8.58 1.48 1.06
CA PRO A 12 -8.48 0.21 1.76
C PRO A 12 -7.39 0.23 2.84
N THR A 13 -7.69 -0.35 4.01
CA THR A 13 -6.70 -0.56 5.07
C THR A 13 -5.78 -1.74 4.75
N LEU A 14 -4.50 -1.66 5.14
CA LEU A 14 -3.52 -2.72 4.94
C LEU A 14 -3.35 -3.52 6.24
N ASP A 15 -4.20 -4.52 6.45
CA ASP A 15 -4.09 -5.41 7.60
C ASP A 15 -2.90 -6.39 7.45
N PRO A 16 -2.30 -6.88 8.56
CA PRO A 16 -1.26 -7.89 8.51
C PRO A 16 -1.67 -9.12 7.68
N GLY A 17 -0.74 -9.60 6.87
CA GLY A 17 -0.97 -10.66 5.89
C GLY A 17 -0.46 -10.28 4.51
N VAL A 18 -0.55 -11.21 3.57
CA VAL A 18 -0.22 -10.97 2.16
C VAL A 18 -1.47 -10.49 1.44
N LEU A 19 -1.43 -9.26 0.95
CA LEU A 19 -2.46 -8.66 0.11
C LEU A 19 -1.96 -8.64 -1.34
N LEU A 20 -2.71 -9.29 -2.24
CA LEU A 20 -2.54 -9.14 -3.67
C LEU A 20 -3.43 -7.98 -4.15
N LEU A 21 -2.79 -6.93 -4.66
CA LEU A 21 -3.45 -5.86 -5.39
C LEU A 21 -3.39 -6.17 -6.90
N ASP A 22 -4.52 -6.57 -7.45
CA ASP A 22 -4.68 -6.84 -8.87
C ASP A 22 -5.13 -5.57 -9.59
N ILE A 23 -4.28 -5.03 -10.46
CA ILE A 23 -4.51 -3.72 -11.07
C ILE A 23 -4.79 -3.90 -12.56
N GLU A 24 -5.89 -3.30 -13.02
CA GLU A 24 -6.20 -3.24 -14.43
C GLU A 24 -5.09 -2.51 -15.21
N GLY A 25 -4.65 -3.11 -16.32
CA GLY A 25 -3.40 -2.74 -16.99
C GLY A 25 -3.27 -1.27 -17.41
N GLU A 26 -4.38 -0.57 -17.66
CA GLU A 26 -4.39 0.85 -18.02
C GLU A 26 -3.98 1.78 -16.86
N LEU A 27 -4.11 1.34 -15.61
CA LEU A 27 -3.79 2.14 -14.42
C LEU A 27 -2.31 2.10 -14.04
N GLY A 28 -1.55 1.17 -14.61
CA GLY A 28 -0.16 0.92 -14.18
C GLY A 28 -0.07 0.59 -12.69
N LEU A 29 0.93 1.13 -12.00
CA LEU A 29 1.11 0.92 -10.55
C LEU A 29 0.81 2.15 -9.71
N GLU A 30 0.14 3.17 -10.25
CA GLU A 30 -0.24 4.34 -9.45
C GLU A 30 -1.11 3.99 -8.23
N PRO A 31 -2.12 3.10 -8.34
CA PRO A 31 -2.91 2.67 -7.17
C PRO A 31 -2.06 2.04 -6.07
N LEU A 32 -1.02 1.28 -6.43
CA LEU A 32 -0.06 0.73 -5.48
C LEU A 32 0.67 1.84 -4.72
N HIS A 33 1.18 2.86 -5.44
CA HIS A 33 1.90 3.97 -4.81
C HIS A 33 0.99 4.76 -3.88
N ALA A 34 -0.28 4.96 -4.24
CA ALA A 34 -1.26 5.65 -3.40
C ALA A 34 -1.48 4.90 -2.07
N LEU A 35 -1.67 3.58 -2.09
CA LEU A 35 -1.81 2.78 -0.87
C LEU A 35 -0.55 2.79 -0.01
N VAL A 36 0.64 2.76 -0.61
CA VAL A 36 1.90 2.85 0.13
C VAL A 36 2.04 4.21 0.82
N VAL A 37 1.72 5.31 0.14
CA VAL A 37 1.77 6.64 0.74
C VAL A 37 0.74 6.78 1.85
N ASP A 38 -0.48 6.27 1.65
CA ASP A 38 -1.53 6.29 2.65
C ASP A 38 -1.14 5.54 3.94
N GLU A 39 -0.58 4.35 3.80
CA GLU A 39 -0.09 3.57 4.94
C GLU A 39 1.05 4.30 5.68
N LEU A 40 1.95 4.94 4.95
CA LEU A 40 3.02 5.73 5.56
C LEU A 40 2.50 7.01 6.24
N LEU A 41 1.38 7.58 5.77
CA LEU A 41 0.70 8.69 6.45
C LEU A 41 0.02 8.22 7.76
N GLY A 42 -0.55 7.01 7.75
CA GLY A 42 -1.25 6.44 8.92
C GLY A 42 -0.32 5.86 9.99
N THR A 43 0.95 5.62 9.67
CA THR A 43 1.93 5.00 10.57
C THR A 43 3.16 5.89 10.77
N ASP A 44 3.97 5.64 11.80
CA ASP A 44 5.31 6.25 11.96
C ASP A 44 6.44 5.32 11.47
N GLY A 45 6.08 4.23 10.76
CA GLY A 45 7.02 3.20 10.31
C GLY A 45 7.63 3.43 8.92
N ASN A 46 8.46 2.50 8.48
CA ASN A 46 9.13 2.50 7.18
C ASN A 46 8.56 1.40 6.29
N ALA A 47 8.56 1.65 4.98
CA ALA A 47 8.27 0.63 3.98
C ALA A 47 9.56 -0.01 3.49
N VAL A 48 9.61 -1.34 3.43
CA VAL A 48 10.66 -2.08 2.70
C VAL A 48 10.12 -2.41 1.31
N TRP A 49 10.71 -1.85 0.27
CA TRP A 49 10.31 -2.04 -1.12
C TRP A 49 11.29 -2.96 -1.85
N ILE A 50 10.83 -4.14 -2.26
CA ILE A 50 11.60 -5.11 -3.04
C ILE A 50 11.19 -5.02 -4.51
N ASP A 51 12.03 -4.40 -5.33
CA ASP A 51 11.72 -4.04 -6.71
C ASP A 51 12.30 -5.03 -7.72
N ALA A 52 11.46 -5.50 -8.63
CA ALA A 52 11.82 -6.38 -9.74
C ALA A 52 12.00 -5.63 -11.07
N LEU A 53 11.18 -4.60 -11.35
CA LEU A 53 11.08 -4.00 -12.69
C LEU A 53 11.21 -2.46 -12.71
N GLY A 54 11.75 -1.86 -11.65
CA GLY A 54 11.96 -0.42 -11.60
C GLY A 54 10.68 0.36 -11.24
N HIS A 55 9.84 -0.24 -10.40
CA HIS A 55 8.56 0.29 -10.02
C HIS A 55 8.61 1.30 -8.87
N ALA A 56 9.69 1.34 -8.07
CA ALA A 56 9.89 2.40 -7.09
C ALA A 56 10.27 3.72 -7.79
N ARG A 57 9.27 4.49 -8.25
CA ARG A 57 9.48 5.73 -9.00
C ARG A 57 9.39 6.94 -8.08
N THR A 58 10.53 7.60 -7.88
CA THR A 58 10.65 8.82 -7.07
C THR A 58 9.71 9.94 -7.53
N THR A 59 9.45 10.05 -8.84
CA THR A 59 8.52 11.06 -9.39
C THR A 59 7.10 10.84 -8.89
N THR A 60 6.58 9.62 -9.01
CA THR A 60 5.23 9.25 -8.55
C THR A 60 5.08 9.44 -7.05
N PHE A 61 6.08 9.04 -6.26
CA PHE A 61 6.08 9.31 -4.82
C PHE A 61 6.07 10.80 -4.49
N ARG A 62 6.82 11.63 -5.21
CA ARG A 62 6.82 13.10 -4.98
C ARG A 62 5.52 13.76 -5.38
N GLU A 63 4.79 13.21 -6.33
CA GLU A 63 3.51 13.74 -6.78
C GLU A 63 2.37 13.36 -5.82
N LEU A 64 2.47 12.20 -5.17
CA LEU A 64 1.46 11.68 -4.24
C LEU A 64 1.72 12.08 -2.78
N ALA A 65 2.98 12.10 -2.34
CA ALA A 65 3.31 12.35 -0.94
C ALA A 65 3.20 13.84 -0.59
N PRO A 66 2.60 14.19 0.57
CA PRO A 66 2.49 15.59 1.02
C PRO A 66 3.85 16.26 1.25
N HIS A 67 4.87 15.48 1.64
CA HIS A 67 6.22 15.96 1.89
C HIS A 67 7.29 14.96 1.44
N ARG A 68 8.48 15.45 1.11
CA ARG A 68 9.59 14.59 0.64
C ARG A 68 10.09 13.58 1.68
N GLY A 69 9.89 13.85 2.97
CA GLY A 69 10.32 12.97 4.06
C GLY A 69 9.69 11.57 4.02
N TYR A 70 8.53 11.41 3.36
CA TYR A 70 7.92 10.10 3.13
C TYR A 70 8.75 9.21 2.19
N LEU A 71 9.55 9.80 1.30
CA LEU A 71 10.45 9.03 0.46
C LEU A 71 11.61 8.45 1.27
N ASP A 72 12.09 9.16 2.28
CA ASP A 72 13.18 8.69 3.16
C ASP A 72 12.73 7.49 4.00
N ARG A 73 11.42 7.30 4.17
CA ARG A 73 10.79 6.16 4.85
C ARG A 73 10.63 4.93 3.93
N VAL A 74 10.98 5.02 2.65
CA VAL A 74 10.95 3.89 1.71
C VAL A 74 12.37 3.34 1.51
N ARG A 75 12.64 2.18 2.11
CA ARG A 75 13.89 1.45 1.95
C ARG A 75 13.83 0.54 0.73
N LEU A 76 14.46 0.97 -0.35
CA LEU A 76 14.45 0.27 -1.64
C LEU A 76 15.58 -0.76 -1.77
N ALA A 77 15.23 -1.99 -2.15
CA ALA A 77 16.16 -3.00 -2.66
C ALA A 77 15.72 -3.44 -4.06
N ARG A 78 16.62 -3.41 -5.04
CA ARG A 78 16.31 -3.72 -6.44
C ARG A 78 17.10 -4.91 -6.97
N GLY A 79 16.39 -5.88 -7.54
CA GLY A 79 16.96 -6.95 -8.34
C GLY A 79 16.83 -6.63 -9.82
N HIS A 80 17.79 -7.06 -10.63
CA HIS A 80 17.77 -6.92 -12.09
C HIS A 80 17.64 -8.27 -12.82
N THR A 81 17.75 -9.37 -12.08
CA THR A 81 17.59 -10.74 -12.58
C THR A 81 16.73 -11.55 -11.61
N PRO A 82 16.07 -12.62 -12.05
CA PRO A 82 15.26 -13.46 -11.15
C PRO A 82 16.06 -13.97 -9.94
N TRP A 83 17.35 -14.26 -10.11
CA TRP A 83 18.26 -14.67 -9.04
C TRP A 83 18.54 -13.56 -8.02
N GLN A 84 18.79 -12.34 -8.49
CA GLN A 84 19.01 -11.20 -7.60
C GLN A 84 17.74 -10.87 -6.81
N HIS A 85 16.59 -10.86 -7.47
CA HIS A 85 15.30 -10.65 -6.81
C HIS A 85 14.99 -11.75 -5.79
N ALA A 86 15.23 -13.02 -6.13
CA ALA A 86 15.11 -14.12 -5.18
C ALA A 86 16.02 -13.95 -3.97
N ALA A 87 17.29 -13.56 -4.18
CA ALA A 87 18.25 -13.33 -3.11
C ALA A 87 17.87 -12.15 -2.19
N LEU A 88 17.23 -11.10 -2.73
CA LEU A 88 16.69 -10.01 -1.93
C LEU A 88 15.55 -10.48 -1.04
N LEU A 89 14.63 -11.30 -1.59
CA LEU A 89 13.53 -11.87 -0.82
C LEU A 89 14.01 -12.88 0.23
N ASP A 90 15.06 -13.66 -0.05
CA ASP A 90 15.73 -14.50 0.96
C ASP A 90 16.30 -13.69 2.13
N ARG A 91 16.77 -12.46 1.87
CA ARG A 91 17.30 -11.55 2.89
C ARG A 91 16.25 -10.72 3.60
N LEU A 92 14.99 -10.77 3.17
CA LEU A 92 13.90 -9.98 3.74
C LEU A 92 13.83 -10.03 5.28
N PRO A 93 13.97 -11.19 5.96
CA PRO A 93 13.97 -11.24 7.43
C PRO A 93 15.03 -10.35 8.11
N THR A 94 16.12 -10.05 7.40
CA THR A 94 17.21 -9.16 7.86
C THR A 94 17.04 -7.71 7.46
N LEU A 95 16.21 -7.43 6.44
CA LEU A 95 15.90 -6.08 5.98
C LEU A 95 14.79 -5.43 6.80
N VAL A 96 13.95 -6.27 7.43
CA VAL A 96 12.83 -5.87 8.27
C VAL A 96 13.28 -5.71 9.72
N ASP A 97 13.05 -4.54 10.28
CA ASP A 97 13.32 -4.18 11.67
C ASP A 97 12.05 -3.70 12.38
N GLU A 98 12.16 -3.27 13.65
CA GLU A 98 11.00 -2.81 14.42
C GLU A 98 10.38 -1.51 13.91
N SER A 99 11.10 -0.76 13.07
CA SER A 99 10.55 0.42 12.43
C SER A 99 9.77 0.09 11.16
N THR A 100 9.80 -1.15 10.68
CA THR A 100 9.12 -1.52 9.43
C THR A 100 7.63 -1.68 9.67
N SER A 101 6.79 -0.94 8.93
CA SER A 101 5.33 -1.03 8.99
C SER A 101 4.70 -1.61 7.72
N LEU A 102 5.47 -1.71 6.62
CA LEU A 102 4.95 -2.22 5.35
C LEU A 102 6.06 -2.91 4.54
N ILE A 103 5.71 -4.00 3.86
CA ILE A 103 6.56 -4.63 2.84
C ILE A 103 5.85 -4.53 1.49
N VAL A 104 6.57 -4.08 0.46
CA VAL A 104 6.02 -3.88 -0.89
C VAL A 104 6.83 -4.69 -1.89
N ALA A 105 6.17 -5.53 -2.69
CA ALA A 105 6.81 -6.29 -3.76
C ALA A 105 5.94 -6.19 -5.03
N PRO A 106 6.10 -5.11 -5.82
CA PRO A 106 5.37 -4.93 -7.07
C PRO A 106 5.84 -5.92 -8.14
N ALA A 107 4.92 -6.33 -9.00
CA ALA A 107 5.19 -7.19 -10.15
C ALA A 107 6.10 -8.36 -9.76
N VAL A 108 5.73 -9.06 -8.67
CA VAL A 108 6.61 -10.02 -7.99
C VAL A 108 7.02 -11.19 -8.89
N ASP A 109 6.22 -11.49 -9.92
CA ASP A 109 6.50 -12.47 -10.96
C ASP A 109 7.33 -11.93 -12.14
N GLY A 110 7.50 -10.62 -12.27
CA GLY A 110 8.00 -9.96 -13.48
C GLY A 110 9.34 -10.49 -13.98
N LEU A 111 10.33 -10.62 -13.08
CA LEU A 111 11.64 -11.16 -13.43
C LEU A 111 11.65 -12.68 -13.61
N TYR A 112 10.64 -13.40 -13.13
CA TYR A 112 10.52 -14.85 -13.28
C TYR A 112 9.89 -15.26 -14.62
N ARG A 113 9.44 -14.27 -15.39
CA ARG A 113 8.81 -14.44 -16.71
C ARG A 113 9.77 -14.21 -17.88
N THR A 114 11.04 -13.90 -17.59
CA THR A 114 12.04 -13.79 -18.65
C THR A 114 12.45 -15.17 -19.14
N ASP A 115 12.90 -15.27 -20.39
CA ASP A 115 13.39 -16.53 -20.98
C ASP A 115 14.72 -17.02 -20.35
N ASP A 116 15.22 -16.33 -19.32
CA ASP A 116 16.46 -16.67 -18.61
C ASP A 116 16.31 -17.92 -17.72
N ILE A 117 15.08 -18.29 -17.37
CA ILE A 117 14.78 -19.45 -16.52
C ILE A 117 13.57 -20.25 -17.07
N PRO A 118 13.62 -21.59 -17.06
CA PRO A 118 12.46 -22.42 -17.41
C PRO A 118 11.27 -22.17 -16.48
N GLU A 119 10.05 -22.25 -17.02
CA GLU A 119 8.81 -21.96 -16.28
C GLU A 119 8.66 -22.76 -14.97
N TRP A 120 8.99 -24.05 -14.97
CA TRP A 120 8.90 -24.89 -13.77
C TRP A 120 9.83 -24.39 -12.65
N GLN A 121 11.02 -23.91 -13.03
CA GLN A 121 12.02 -23.38 -12.11
C GLN A 121 11.62 -21.97 -11.63
N ALA A 122 11.06 -21.14 -12.52
CA ALA A 122 10.47 -19.86 -12.19
C ALA A 122 9.38 -20.00 -11.12
N LYS A 123 8.46 -20.95 -11.32
CA LYS A 123 7.39 -21.27 -10.36
C LYS A 123 7.95 -21.71 -9.01
N GLU A 124 8.91 -22.62 -8.99
CA GLU A 124 9.54 -23.09 -7.74
C GLU A 124 10.18 -21.95 -6.96
N LEU A 125 10.95 -21.09 -7.65
CA LEU A 125 11.57 -19.92 -7.04
C LEU A 125 10.52 -18.97 -6.46
N LEU A 126 9.47 -18.65 -7.23
CA LEU A 126 8.42 -17.74 -6.83
C LEU A 126 7.64 -18.27 -5.62
N VAL A 127 7.24 -19.55 -5.62
CA VAL A 127 6.55 -20.19 -4.48
C VAL A 127 7.37 -20.06 -3.19
N ARG A 128 8.67 -20.35 -3.27
CA ARG A 128 9.55 -20.24 -2.10
C ARG A 128 9.66 -18.79 -1.60
N ARG A 129 9.63 -17.80 -2.49
CA ARG A 129 9.70 -16.39 -2.12
C ARG A 129 8.40 -15.88 -1.50
N LEU A 130 7.26 -16.29 -2.04
CA LEU A 130 5.95 -16.00 -1.45
C LEU A 130 5.84 -16.59 -0.05
N ALA A 131 6.36 -17.80 0.17
CA ALA A 131 6.44 -18.39 1.50
C ALA A 131 7.32 -17.57 2.47
N THR A 132 8.42 -16.99 1.99
CA THR A 132 9.25 -16.07 2.80
C THR A 132 8.48 -14.80 3.17
N LEU A 133 7.82 -14.16 2.20
CA LEU A 133 7.00 -12.97 2.43
C LEU A 133 5.90 -13.24 3.46
N ALA A 134 5.12 -14.30 3.26
CA ALA A 134 4.07 -14.71 4.19
C ALA A 134 4.63 -15.06 5.58
N GLY A 135 5.81 -15.70 5.64
CA GLY A 135 6.49 -16.01 6.89
C GLY A 135 6.91 -14.77 7.67
N VAL A 136 7.49 -13.77 6.99
CA VAL A 136 7.88 -12.49 7.61
C VAL A 136 6.65 -11.73 8.08
N SER A 137 5.61 -11.62 7.23
CA SER A 137 4.35 -10.97 7.58
C SER A 137 3.76 -11.54 8.86
N ARG A 138 3.62 -12.87 8.95
CA ARG A 138 3.09 -13.52 10.16
C ARG A 138 3.97 -13.36 11.40
N THR A 139 5.29 -13.38 11.23
CA THR A 139 6.23 -13.30 12.36
C THR A 139 6.32 -11.89 12.94
N ARG A 140 6.16 -10.88 12.09
CA ARG A 140 6.32 -9.46 12.45
C ARG A 140 5.00 -8.71 12.59
N ASP A 141 3.89 -9.34 12.22
CA ASP A 141 2.56 -8.74 12.17
C ASP A 141 2.51 -7.48 11.27
N ILE A 142 3.12 -7.61 10.08
CA ILE A 142 3.27 -6.50 9.11
C ILE A 142 2.53 -6.84 7.80
N PRO A 143 1.79 -5.89 7.19
CA PRO A 143 1.21 -6.07 5.87
C PRO A 143 2.27 -6.26 4.78
N VAL A 144 2.00 -7.18 3.84
CA VAL A 144 2.76 -7.37 2.60
C VAL A 144 1.85 -7.03 1.43
N LEU A 145 2.20 -5.99 0.67
CA LEU A 145 1.46 -5.55 -0.50
C LEU A 145 2.17 -6.02 -1.78
N LEU A 146 1.51 -6.89 -2.55
CA LEU A 146 2.00 -7.48 -3.79
C LEU A 146 1.20 -6.99 -4.98
N THR A 147 1.84 -6.92 -6.15
CA THR A 147 1.13 -6.93 -7.45
C THR A 147 1.70 -8.01 -8.34
N ARG A 148 0.94 -8.41 -9.36
CA ARG A 148 1.37 -9.32 -10.43
C ARG A 148 1.40 -8.58 -11.76
N THR A 149 2.17 -9.09 -12.71
CA THR A 149 2.24 -8.51 -14.07
C THR A 149 1.03 -8.87 -14.93
N HIS A 150 0.49 -10.08 -14.80
CA HIS A 150 -0.75 -10.53 -15.45
C HIS A 150 -1.21 -11.89 -14.88
N THR A 151 -2.40 -12.33 -15.26
CA THR A 151 -3.02 -13.58 -14.80
C THR A 151 -2.74 -14.73 -15.75
N ASP A 152 -2.04 -15.75 -15.27
CA ASP A 152 -1.75 -17.00 -15.99
C ASP A 152 -1.31 -18.12 -15.01
N GLY A 153 -0.78 -19.23 -15.54
CA GLY A 153 -0.33 -20.35 -14.73
C GLY A 153 0.85 -20.05 -13.81
N ILE A 154 1.69 -19.04 -14.10
CA ILE A 154 2.77 -18.63 -13.19
C ILE A 154 2.19 -17.80 -12.03
N SER A 155 1.27 -16.87 -12.30
CA SER A 155 0.72 -16.01 -11.24
C SER A 155 -0.36 -16.65 -10.38
N GLU A 156 -0.85 -17.84 -10.74
CA GLU A 156 -1.75 -18.64 -9.89
C GLU A 156 -1.16 -18.85 -8.48
N VAL A 157 0.15 -19.08 -8.36
CA VAL A 157 0.80 -19.27 -7.06
C VAL A 157 0.78 -18.00 -6.20
N ILE A 158 0.68 -16.82 -6.81
CA ILE A 158 0.56 -15.53 -6.11
C ILE A 158 -0.82 -15.42 -5.47
N GLY A 159 -1.89 -15.71 -6.23
CA GLY A 159 -3.26 -15.72 -5.69
C GLY A 159 -3.40 -16.73 -4.55
N ASN A 160 -2.85 -17.94 -4.72
CA ASN A 160 -2.85 -18.96 -3.67
C ASN A 160 -2.08 -18.56 -2.39
N ALA A 161 -1.08 -17.67 -2.50
CA ALA A 161 -0.32 -17.17 -1.35
C ALA A 161 -0.93 -15.92 -0.71
N ALA A 162 -1.83 -15.23 -1.42
CA ALA A 162 -2.51 -14.06 -0.93
C ALA A 162 -3.52 -14.46 0.14
N HIS A 163 -3.46 -13.77 1.29
CA HIS A 163 -4.47 -13.90 2.33
C HIS A 163 -5.73 -13.11 1.94
N ARG A 164 -5.53 -12.02 1.20
CA ARG A 164 -6.56 -11.10 0.72
C ARG A 164 -6.25 -10.68 -0.71
N GLU A 165 -7.30 -10.42 -1.48
CA GLU A 165 -7.19 -9.87 -2.82
C GLU A 165 -8.00 -8.58 -2.92
N LEU A 166 -7.42 -7.55 -3.52
CA LEU A 166 -8.09 -6.30 -3.89
C LEU A 166 -7.92 -6.09 -5.39
N GLU A 167 -9.02 -5.97 -6.10
CA GLU A 167 -9.05 -5.59 -7.50
C GLU A 167 -9.11 -4.07 -7.60
N CYS A 168 -8.31 -3.48 -8.49
CA CYS A 168 -8.32 -2.07 -8.80
C CYS A 168 -8.63 -1.88 -10.29
N THR A 169 -9.85 -1.45 -10.58
CA THR A 169 -10.34 -1.24 -11.96
C THR A 169 -10.43 0.24 -12.29
N ASN A 170 -10.16 0.59 -13.53
CA ASN A 170 -10.33 1.94 -14.02
C ASN A 170 -11.80 2.18 -14.35
N THR A 171 -12.41 3.17 -13.72
CA THR A 171 -13.75 3.61 -14.05
C THR A 171 -13.70 4.99 -14.71
N ARG A 172 -14.81 5.43 -15.31
CA ARG A 172 -14.94 6.83 -15.77
C ARG A 172 -14.76 7.88 -14.65
N PHE A 173 -14.82 7.43 -13.39
CA PHE A 173 -14.61 8.21 -12.18
C PHE A 173 -13.34 7.80 -11.45
N GLY A 174 -12.44 7.04 -12.09
CA GLY A 174 -11.13 6.70 -11.57
C GLY A 174 -10.98 5.29 -11.04
N PRO A 175 -9.80 5.02 -10.44
CA PRO A 175 -9.53 3.71 -9.93
C PRO A 175 -10.48 3.42 -8.78
N ARG A 176 -11.08 2.24 -8.84
CA ARG A 176 -12.04 1.73 -7.88
C ARG A 176 -11.46 0.46 -7.28
N PHE A 177 -11.35 0.42 -5.95
CA PHE A 177 -10.95 -0.79 -5.25
C PHE A 177 -12.19 -1.64 -4.91
N MET A 178 -12.08 -2.94 -5.15
CA MET A 178 -13.10 -3.94 -4.82
C MET A 178 -12.43 -5.18 -4.23
N GLY A 179 -12.92 -5.66 -3.11
CA GLY A 179 -12.46 -6.92 -2.51
C GLY A 179 -12.58 -6.91 -1.00
N ASP A 180 -12.72 -8.10 -0.41
CA ASP A 180 -12.74 -8.34 1.03
C ASP A 180 -13.63 -7.38 1.86
N GLY A 181 -14.88 -7.21 1.43
CA GLY A 181 -15.84 -6.32 2.10
C GLY A 181 -15.58 -4.83 1.94
N HIS A 182 -14.48 -4.43 1.29
CA HIS A 182 -14.24 -3.08 0.82
C HIS A 182 -14.79 -2.90 -0.59
N GLU A 183 -15.66 -1.92 -0.74
CA GLU A 183 -16.09 -1.39 -2.02
C GLU A 183 -15.91 0.13 -1.95
N THR A 184 -15.20 0.72 -2.90
CA THR A 184 -15.15 2.18 -3.00
C THR A 184 -16.55 2.69 -3.40
N LEU A 185 -17.35 3.11 -2.40
CA LEU A 185 -18.79 3.34 -2.55
C LEU A 185 -19.20 4.75 -3.00
N VAL A 186 -18.31 5.75 -3.04
CA VAL A 186 -18.70 7.12 -3.43
C VAL A 186 -17.58 7.91 -4.10
N TYR A 187 -17.93 8.57 -5.21
CA TYR A 187 -17.24 9.75 -5.73
C TYR A 187 -18.21 10.94 -5.58
N PRO A 188 -17.99 11.94 -4.70
CA PRO A 188 -18.92 13.05 -4.56
C PRO A 188 -18.80 14.01 -5.75
N GLN A 189 -19.92 14.58 -6.22
CA GLN A 189 -20.07 16.05 -6.29
C GLN A 189 -21.49 16.55 -6.65
N GLU A 190 -21.81 17.76 -6.15
CA GLU A 190 -23.02 18.54 -6.49
C GLU A 190 -22.86 19.41 -7.77
N ASN A 191 -21.63 19.72 -8.25
CA ASN A 191 -21.42 20.85 -9.20
C ASN A 191 -20.47 20.63 -10.42
N GLY A 192 -20.00 19.43 -10.76
CA GLY A 192 -19.18 19.27 -11.99
C GLY A 192 -18.32 18.00 -12.07
N TRP A 193 -17.86 17.69 -13.28
CA TRP A 193 -17.07 16.50 -13.59
C TRP A 193 -15.61 16.69 -13.18
N VAL A 194 -15.05 15.79 -12.38
CA VAL A 194 -13.59 15.66 -12.20
C VAL A 194 -13.15 14.34 -12.80
N GLN A 195 -12.27 14.42 -13.80
CA GLN A 195 -11.49 13.31 -14.28
C GLN A 195 -10.47 12.96 -13.19
N THR A 196 -10.56 11.76 -12.65
CA THR A 196 -9.59 11.19 -11.71
C THR A 196 -8.27 10.92 -12.42
N THR A 197 -7.45 11.93 -12.38
CA THR A 197 -6.04 11.89 -12.69
C THR A 197 -5.28 11.73 -11.36
N LEU A 198 -3.96 11.58 -11.42
CA LEU A 198 -3.05 11.68 -10.26
C LEU A 198 -3.39 12.83 -9.29
N ALA A 199 -3.98 13.92 -9.80
CA ALA A 199 -4.45 15.06 -9.01
C ALA A 199 -5.55 14.71 -7.98
N PHE A 200 -6.42 13.73 -8.25
CA PHE A 200 -7.47 13.28 -7.33
C PHE A 200 -6.88 12.45 -6.18
N TRP A 201 -5.95 11.54 -6.46
CA TRP A 201 -5.23 10.79 -5.42
C TRP A 201 -4.45 11.72 -4.51
N ARG A 202 -3.83 12.75 -5.08
CA ARG A 202 -3.18 13.80 -4.31
C ARG A 202 -4.16 14.52 -3.38
N GLU A 203 -5.35 14.88 -3.85
CA GLU A 203 -6.37 15.54 -3.01
C GLU A 203 -6.83 14.66 -1.84
N VAL A 204 -7.03 13.36 -2.06
CA VAL A 204 -7.39 12.40 -0.99
C VAL A 204 -6.26 12.29 0.04
N LEU A 205 -5.01 12.16 -0.41
CA LEU A 205 -3.83 12.04 0.46
C LEU A 205 -3.52 13.35 1.20
N GLU A 206 -3.69 14.51 0.56
CA GLU A 206 -3.57 15.83 1.18
C GLU A 206 -4.61 16.01 2.29
N HIS A 207 -5.87 15.63 2.05
CA HIS A 207 -6.92 15.70 3.07
C HIS A 207 -6.61 14.78 4.26
N ARG A 208 -6.06 13.59 4.02
CA ARG A 208 -5.64 12.68 5.10
C ARG A 208 -4.44 13.23 5.87
N ALA A 209 -3.44 13.77 5.19
CA ALA A 209 -2.29 14.41 5.83
C ALA A 209 -2.71 15.52 6.79
N GLN A 210 -3.67 16.36 6.40
CA GLN A 210 -4.23 17.41 7.26
C GLN A 210 -4.91 16.87 8.52
N ARG A 211 -5.48 15.66 8.49
CA ARG A 211 -6.08 15.00 9.66
C ARG A 211 -5.05 14.37 10.59
N VAL A 212 -3.92 13.94 10.05
CA VAL A 212 -2.78 13.43 10.83
C VAL A 212 -2.01 14.58 11.47
N ASP A 213 -1.86 15.70 10.75
CA ASP A 213 -1.22 16.94 11.24
C ASP A 213 -2.18 17.84 12.06
N GLU A 214 -3.47 17.51 12.16
CA GLU A 214 -4.42 18.23 13.01
C GLU A 214 -3.97 18.07 14.47
N PRO A 215 -3.68 19.16 15.20
CA PRO A 215 -3.30 19.04 16.59
C PRO A 215 -4.46 18.41 17.34
N VAL A 216 -4.22 17.24 17.94
CA VAL A 216 -5.13 16.62 18.90
C VAL A 216 -5.49 17.73 19.90
N ALA A 217 -6.76 18.15 19.87
CA ALA A 217 -7.23 19.20 20.75
C ALA A 217 -6.80 18.84 22.18
N PRO A 218 -6.12 19.75 22.90
CA PRO A 218 -5.65 19.43 24.24
C PRO A 218 -6.85 18.97 25.06
N ALA A 219 -6.75 17.77 25.63
CA ALA A 219 -7.74 17.26 26.57
C ALA A 219 -7.98 18.35 27.60
N THR A 220 -9.20 18.88 27.64
CA THR A 220 -9.58 19.91 28.60
C THR A 220 -9.30 19.34 29.99
N PRO A 221 -8.39 19.92 30.79
CA PRO A 221 -8.18 19.44 32.14
C PRO A 221 -9.52 19.57 32.86
N ALA A 222 -9.99 18.46 33.44
CA ALA A 222 -11.15 18.48 34.31
C ALA A 222 -10.86 19.50 35.43
N SER A 223 -11.66 20.57 35.49
CA SER A 223 -11.63 21.51 36.61
C SER A 223 -11.90 20.72 37.88
N ALA A 224 -10.84 20.44 38.64
CA ALA A 224 -10.97 20.07 40.04
C ALA A 224 -11.48 21.31 40.78
N VAL A 225 -12.69 21.15 41.30
CA VAL A 225 -13.45 22.11 42.09
C VAL A 225 -12.59 22.60 43.26
N ASP A 226 -12.44 23.92 43.34
CA ASP A 226 -11.82 24.63 44.44
C ASP A 226 -12.69 24.46 45.70
N GLY A 227 -12.27 23.58 46.59
CA GLY A 227 -12.90 23.33 47.89
C GLY A 227 -12.29 24.24 48.96
N SER A 228 -12.59 25.53 48.89
CA SER A 228 -12.32 26.48 49.99
C SER A 228 -13.62 26.83 50.69
N GLY A 229 -13.82 26.25 51.89
CA GLY A 229 -14.93 26.57 52.78
C GLY A 229 -14.56 26.19 54.20
N GLY A 230 -13.98 27.14 54.94
CA GLY A 230 -13.70 26.99 56.36
C GLY A 230 -14.95 27.14 57.23
N LEU A 231 -14.94 26.44 58.37
CA LEU A 231 -15.13 26.96 59.73
C LEU A 231 -14.58 25.93 60.72
#